data_AF-B8L9T3-F1
#
_entry.id   AF-B8L9T3-F1
#
_cell.length_a   1.000
_cell.length_b   1.000
_cell.length_c   1.000
_cell.angle_alpha   90.00
_cell.angle_beta   90.00
_cell.angle_gamma   90.00
#
_symmetry.space_group_name_H-M   'P 1'
#
loop_
_entity.id
_entity.type
_entity.pdbx_description
1 polymer ?
#
loop_
_entity_poly.entity_id
_entity_poly.type
_entity_poly.pdbx_seq_one_letter_code
_entity_poly.pdbx_strand_id
1 'polypeptide(L)'
;MAKNSVPPAAPAEAPRLADGEHYLTSMWRDNPLSDFLTNRLVRVDRNTKASVAIMSVLRRDFTASQDARDTCPEDEPVLHDKLSEHIVDGLMLAIESLLDETEALLDYVRENQNGVCVHPLKKETGRV
;
A
#
# COMPACT_ATOMS: atom_id res chain seq x y z
N MET A 1 -19.47 38.83 50.19
CA MET A 1 -18.83 37.50 50.06
C MET A 1 -18.52 37.28 48.58
N ALA A 2 -17.24 37.15 48.22
CA ALA A 2 -16.85 36.68 46.90
C ALA A 2 -16.96 35.16 46.85
N LYS A 3 -17.62 34.59 45.83
CA LYS A 3 -17.42 33.20 45.41
C LYS A 3 -17.31 33.15 43.89
N ASN A 4 -16.09 33.44 43.45
CA ASN A 4 -15.39 32.97 42.26
C ASN A 4 -16.27 32.46 41.10
N SER A 5 -16.62 33.36 40.19
CA SER A 5 -16.89 32.96 38.81
C SER A 5 -15.52 32.73 38.16
N VAL A 6 -15.09 31.47 38.13
CA VAL A 6 -13.97 31.05 37.29
C VAL A 6 -14.48 31.15 35.84
N PRO A 7 -13.85 31.96 34.96
CA PRO A 7 -14.19 31.92 33.55
C PRO A 7 -13.91 30.50 33.05
N PRO A 8 -14.77 29.92 32.19
CA PRO A 8 -14.52 28.58 31.67
C PRO A 8 -13.11 28.53 31.09
N ALA A 9 -12.35 27.51 31.49
CA ALA A 9 -11.00 27.31 30.99
C ALA A 9 -11.07 27.35 29.45
N ALA A 10 -10.18 28.16 28.84
CA ALA A 10 -10.04 28.18 27.39
C ALA A 10 -9.94 26.72 26.92
N PRO A 11 -10.65 26.33 25.85
CA PRO A 11 -10.58 24.96 25.35
C PRO A 11 -9.10 24.64 25.14
N ALA A 12 -8.62 23.58 25.78
CA ALA A 12 -7.26 23.11 25.55
C ALA A 12 -7.10 22.95 24.04
N GLU A 13 -6.03 23.54 23.48
CA GLU A 13 -5.71 23.34 22.07
C GLU A 13 -5.78 21.83 21.81
N ALA A 14 -6.62 21.43 20.85
CA ALA A 14 -6.72 20.04 20.45
C ALA A 14 -5.28 19.55 20.24
N PRO A 15 -4.90 18.39 20.80
CA PRO A 15 -3.56 17.87 20.61
C PRO A 15 -3.32 17.85 19.11
N ARG A 16 -2.38 18.69 18.63
CA ARG A 16 -1.93 18.67 17.25
C ARG A 16 -1.28 17.31 17.08
N LEU A 17 -2.08 16.32 16.66
CA LEU A 17 -1.55 15.18 15.92
C LEU A 17 -0.64 15.79 14.87
N ALA A 18 0.56 15.24 14.72
CA ALA A 18 1.53 15.79 13.80
C ALA A 18 0.93 15.84 12.38
N ASP A 19 0.33 16.98 12.03
CA ASP A 19 -0.13 17.36 10.69
C ASP A 19 1.09 17.69 9.80
N GLY A 20 2.24 17.09 10.11
CA GLY A 20 3.35 17.05 9.19
C GLY A 20 3.00 15.99 8.17
N GLU A 21 2.84 16.40 6.91
CA GLU A 21 2.97 15.46 5.80
C GLU A 21 4.19 14.57 6.08
N HIS A 22 3.98 13.26 6.02
CA HIS A 22 5.07 12.31 6.16
C HIS A 22 6.17 12.74 5.20
N TYR A 23 7.43 12.78 5.63
CA TYR A 23 8.52 13.38 4.85
C TYR A 23 8.61 12.80 3.42
N LEU A 24 8.21 11.54 3.24
CA LEU A 24 8.06 10.90 1.92
C LEU A 24 7.03 11.60 1.02
N THR A 25 5.88 12.02 1.58
CA THR A 25 4.82 12.73 0.87
C THR A 25 5.29 14.10 0.34
N SER A 26 6.04 14.85 1.15
CA SER A 26 6.61 16.13 0.70
C SER A 26 7.79 15.94 -0.26
N MET A 27 8.65 14.94 -0.01
CA MET A 27 9.81 14.61 -0.87
C MET A 27 9.39 14.17 -2.28
N TRP A 28 8.24 13.50 -2.43
CA TRP A 28 7.73 13.06 -3.75
C TRP A 28 7.18 14.21 -4.59
N ARG A 29 6.64 15.28 -3.97
CA ARG A 29 6.08 16.43 -4.70
C ARG A 29 7.16 17.35 -5.23
N ASP A 30 8.26 17.50 -4.50
CA ASP A 30 9.29 18.50 -4.80
C ASP A 30 10.38 17.99 -5.75
N ASN A 31 10.32 16.74 -6.20
CA ASN A 31 11.46 16.10 -6.85
C ASN A 31 11.08 15.18 -8.03
N PRO A 32 11.54 15.45 -9.27
CA PRO A 32 11.49 14.46 -10.33
C PRO A 32 12.40 13.29 -9.94
N LEU A 33 11.79 12.15 -9.64
CA LEU A 33 12.46 10.91 -9.24
C LEU A 33 13.48 10.51 -10.33
N SER A 34 14.64 9.98 -9.93
CA SER A 34 15.57 9.39 -10.90
C SER A 34 14.89 8.27 -11.69
N ASP A 35 15.22 8.09 -12.97
CA ASP A 35 14.64 7.00 -13.80
C ASP A 35 14.77 5.62 -13.12
N PHE A 36 15.85 5.44 -12.37
CA PHE A 36 16.11 4.23 -11.59
C PHE A 36 15.10 4.03 -10.45
N LEU A 37 14.82 5.07 -9.65
CA LEU A 37 13.82 5.04 -8.58
C LEU A 37 12.40 4.91 -9.15
N THR A 38 12.12 5.60 -10.25
CA THR A 38 10.85 5.51 -10.99
C THR A 38 10.59 4.08 -11.45
N ASN A 39 11.58 3.42 -12.06
CA ASN A 39 11.44 2.03 -12.51
C ASN A 39 11.18 1.06 -11.36
N ARG A 40 11.80 1.27 -10.19
CA ARG A 40 11.57 0.43 -9.00
C ARG A 40 10.17 0.63 -8.42
N LEU A 41 9.71 1.87 -8.31
CA LEU A 41 8.36 2.18 -7.84
C LEU A 41 7.28 1.68 -8.81
N VAL A 42 7.54 1.72 -10.13
CA VAL A 42 6.66 1.09 -11.14
C VAL A 42 6.59 -0.43 -10.94
N ARG A 43 7.69 -1.09 -10.56
CA ARG A 43 7.67 -2.53 -10.24
C ARG A 43 6.83 -2.81 -8.99
N VAL A 44 6.99 -2.03 -7.93
CA VAL A 44 6.15 -2.12 -6.72
C VAL A 44 4.66 -1.96 -7.05
N ASP A 45 4.30 -0.95 -7.84
CA ASP A 45 2.92 -0.72 -8.27
C ASP A 45 2.35 -1.91 -9.07
N ARG A 46 3.13 -2.44 -10.02
CA ARG A 46 2.74 -3.61 -10.83
C ARG A 46 2.57 -4.86 -9.98
N ASN A 47 3.51 -5.14 -9.08
CA ASN A 47 3.44 -6.31 -8.20
C ASN A 47 2.24 -6.20 -7.27
N THR A 48 2.00 -5.03 -6.68
CA THR A 48 0.83 -4.77 -5.84
C THR A 48 -0.49 -5.00 -6.60
N LYS A 49 -0.60 -4.46 -7.82
CA LYS A 49 -1.79 -4.66 -8.67
C LYS A 49 -1.99 -6.13 -9.05
N ALA A 50 -0.91 -6.85 -9.34
CA ALA A 50 -0.97 -8.28 -9.62
C ALA A 50 -1.45 -9.07 -8.39
N SER A 51 -0.91 -8.79 -7.21
CA SER A 51 -1.36 -9.43 -5.96
C SER A 51 -2.84 -9.16 -5.67
N VAL A 52 -3.31 -7.92 -5.85
CA VAL A 52 -4.73 -7.57 -5.69
C VAL A 52 -5.61 -8.33 -6.68
N ALA A 53 -5.18 -8.48 -7.94
CA ALA A 53 -5.92 -9.24 -8.94
C ALA A 53 -6.01 -10.74 -8.56
N ILE A 54 -4.91 -11.34 -8.10
CA ILE A 54 -4.89 -12.73 -7.65
C ILE A 54 -5.80 -12.92 -6.42
N MET A 55 -5.72 -12.02 -5.44
CA MET A 55 -6.62 -12.04 -4.27
C MET A 55 -8.09 -11.94 -4.67
N SER A 56 -8.42 -11.16 -5.71
CA SER A 56 -9.79 -11.10 -6.23
C SER A 56 -10.25 -12.43 -6.84
N VAL A 57 -9.34 -13.16 -7.50
CA VAL A 57 -9.62 -14.50 -8.05
C VAL A 57 -9.83 -15.51 -6.91
N LEU A 58 -8.97 -15.50 -5.90
CA LEU A 58 -9.10 -16.37 -4.73
C LEU A 58 -10.37 -16.07 -3.92
N ARG A 59 -10.71 -14.79 -3.75
CA ARG A 59 -11.98 -14.39 -3.12
C ARG A 59 -13.18 -14.95 -3.89
N ARG A 60 -13.16 -14.86 -5.22
CA ARG A 60 -14.24 -15.38 -6.07
C ARG A 60 -14.39 -16.89 -5.90
N ASP A 61 -13.28 -17.62 -5.88
CA ASP A 61 -13.28 -19.08 -5.63
C ASP A 61 -13.80 -19.44 -4.24
N PHE A 62 -13.40 -18.67 -3.22
CA PHE A 62 -13.92 -18.83 -1.87
C PHE A 62 -15.44 -18.60 -1.80
N THR A 63 -15.93 -17.52 -2.42
CA THR A 63 -17.38 -17.24 -2.49
C THR A 63 -18.12 -18.34 -3.23
N ALA A 64 -17.61 -18.82 -4.37
CA ALA A 64 -18.20 -19.95 -5.09
C ALA A 64 -18.26 -21.22 -4.23
N SER A 65 -17.23 -21.45 -3.42
CA SER A 65 -17.19 -22.57 -2.47
C SER A 65 -18.16 -22.44 -1.32
N GLN A 66 -18.43 -21.22 -0.87
CA GLN A 66 -19.41 -20.95 0.17
C GLN A 66 -20.84 -21.07 -0.38
N ASP A 67 -21.12 -20.46 -1.54
CA ASP A 67 -22.40 -20.58 -2.22
C ASP A 67 -22.77 -22.04 -2.45
N ALA A 68 -21.84 -22.85 -2.99
CA ALA A 68 -22.07 -24.28 -3.21
C ALA A 68 -22.29 -25.09 -1.92
N ARG A 69 -21.84 -24.61 -0.76
CA ARG A 69 -22.13 -25.24 0.55
C ARG A 69 -23.50 -24.82 1.08
N ASP A 70 -23.91 -23.58 0.79
CA ASP A 70 -25.14 -22.98 1.30
C ASP A 70 -26.36 -23.33 0.42
N THR A 71 -26.18 -23.58 -0.88
CA THR A 71 -27.20 -24.10 -1.80
C THR A 71 -27.18 -25.63 -1.84
N CYS A 72 -28.27 -26.27 -1.43
CA CYS A 72 -28.52 -27.70 -1.59
C CYS A 72 -29.96 -27.83 -2.12
N PRO A 73 -30.27 -28.41 -3.31
CA PRO A 73 -29.53 -29.39 -4.13
C PRO A 73 -29.33 -29.06 -5.65
N GLU A 74 -28.39 -29.80 -6.25
CA GLU A 74 -28.07 -30.23 -7.65
C GLU A 74 -28.36 -29.36 -8.90
N ASP A 75 -29.28 -28.39 -8.91
CA ASP A 75 -29.71 -27.70 -10.14
C ASP A 75 -29.57 -26.17 -10.11
N GLU A 76 -29.05 -25.59 -9.02
CA GLU A 76 -28.79 -24.15 -8.97
C GLU A 76 -27.45 -23.79 -9.63
N PRO A 77 -27.44 -22.90 -10.64
CA PRO A 77 -26.22 -22.55 -11.34
C PRO A 77 -25.30 -21.78 -10.38
N VAL A 78 -24.18 -22.39 -10.01
CA VAL A 78 -23.11 -21.69 -9.31
C VAL A 78 -22.63 -20.56 -10.21
N LEU A 79 -22.58 -19.33 -9.69
CA LEU A 79 -22.17 -18.15 -10.45
C LEU A 79 -20.78 -18.32 -11.07
N HIS A 80 -19.92 -19.11 -10.42
CA HIS A 80 -18.51 -19.27 -10.75
C HIS A 80 -18.03 -20.70 -10.49
N ASP A 81 -17.30 -21.28 -11.45
CA ASP A 81 -16.65 -22.58 -11.27
C ASP A 81 -15.55 -22.49 -10.22
N LYS A 82 -15.41 -23.56 -9.42
CA LYS A 82 -14.29 -23.70 -8.48
C LYS A 82 -12.97 -23.90 -9.22
N LEU A 83 -11.93 -23.29 -8.69
CA LEU A 83 -10.55 -23.55 -9.08
C LEU A 83 -10.11 -24.91 -8.54
N SER A 84 -9.17 -25.54 -9.25
CA SER A 84 -8.51 -26.73 -8.71
C SER A 84 -7.54 -26.33 -7.59
N GLU A 85 -7.33 -27.25 -6.64
CA GLU A 85 -6.39 -27.05 -5.52
C GLU A 85 -4.99 -26.64 -6.00
N HIS A 86 -4.49 -27.27 -7.06
CA HIS A 86 -3.20 -26.92 -7.68
C HIS A 86 -3.15 -25.47 -8.19
N ILE A 87 -4.25 -24.95 -8.75
CA ILE A 87 -4.32 -23.56 -9.19
C ILE A 87 -4.32 -22.63 -7.97
N VAL A 88 -5.08 -22.96 -6.92
CA VAL A 88 -5.12 -22.17 -5.69
C VAL A 88 -3.72 -22.09 -5.06
N ASP A 89 -3.02 -23.22 -4.93
CA ASP A 89 -1.64 -23.26 -4.40
C ASP A 89 -0.69 -22.41 -5.25
N GLY A 90 -0.77 -22.53 -6.58
CA GLY A 90 0.04 -21.73 -7.50
C GLY A 90 -0.22 -20.23 -7.36
N LEU A 91 -1.49 -19.83 -7.16
CA LEU A 91 -1.86 -18.43 -6.94
C LEU A 91 -1.37 -17.91 -5.57
N MET A 92 -1.40 -18.75 -4.53
CA MET A 92 -0.87 -18.40 -3.21
C MET A 92 0.65 -18.19 -3.25
N LEU A 93 1.39 -19.10 -3.89
CA LEU A 93 2.84 -18.96 -4.11
C LEU A 93 3.16 -17.72 -4.96
N ALA A 94 2.35 -17.42 -5.96
CA ALA A 94 2.53 -16.21 -6.77
C ALA A 94 2.32 -14.94 -5.95
N ILE A 95 1.32 -14.90 -5.05
CA ILE A 95 1.13 -13.76 -4.14
C ILE A 95 2.34 -13.59 -3.22
N GLU A 96 2.80 -14.68 -2.59
CA GLU A 96 3.96 -14.67 -1.69
C GLU A 96 5.18 -14.08 -2.40
N SER A 97 5.52 -14.59 -3.58
CA SER A 97 6.64 -14.08 -4.38
C SER A 97 6.50 -12.59 -4.75
N LEU A 98 5.30 -12.13 -5.11
CA LEU A 98 5.06 -10.74 -5.48
C LEU A 98 5.18 -9.79 -4.28
N LEU A 99 4.74 -10.25 -3.10
CA LEU A 99 4.83 -9.48 -1.86
C LEU A 99 6.27 -9.40 -1.36
N ASP A 100 7.02 -10.51 -1.39
CA ASP A 100 8.44 -10.54 -1.01
C ASP A 100 9.28 -9.61 -1.89
N GLU A 101 9.07 -9.65 -3.21
CA GLU A 101 9.74 -8.72 -4.13
C GLU A 101 9.38 -7.25 -3.84
N THR A 102 8.14 -7.00 -3.47
CA THR A 102 7.66 -5.66 -3.13
C THR A 102 8.29 -5.16 -1.83
N GLU A 103 8.32 -5.99 -0.80
CA GLU A 103 8.95 -5.70 0.49
C GLU A 103 10.43 -5.38 0.30
N ALA A 104 11.18 -6.24 -0.40
CA ALA A 104 12.60 -6.02 -0.66
C ALA A 104 12.88 -4.70 -1.41
N LEU A 105 12.03 -4.34 -2.39
CA LEU A 105 12.16 -3.07 -3.11
C LEU A 105 11.81 -1.87 -2.22
N LEU A 106 10.82 -1.98 -1.35
CA LEU A 106 10.43 -0.93 -0.42
C LEU A 106 11.50 -0.72 0.66
N ASP A 107 12.06 -1.78 1.22
CA ASP A 107 13.16 -1.70 2.19
C ASP A 107 14.40 -1.07 1.56
N TYR A 108 14.74 -1.48 0.33
CA TYR A 108 15.82 -0.87 -0.43
C TYR A 108 15.67 0.65 -0.58
N VAL A 109 14.45 1.12 -0.88
CA VAL A 109 14.14 2.56 -0.99
C VAL A 109 14.14 3.23 0.39
N ARG A 110 13.54 2.61 1.40
CA ARG A 110 13.43 3.13 2.77
C ARG A 110 14.80 3.33 3.41
N GLU A 111 15.69 2.36 3.24
CA GLU A 111 17.06 2.40 3.75
C GLU A 111 17.97 3.31 2.92
N ASN A 112 17.47 3.87 1.81
CA ASN A 112 18.25 4.66 0.86
C ASN A 112 19.55 3.94 0.47
N GLN A 113 19.46 2.62 0.26
CA GLN A 113 20.63 1.83 -0.07
C GLN A 113 21.28 2.39 -1.34
N ASN A 114 22.61 2.52 -1.33
CA ASN A 114 23.40 3.11 -2.42
C ASN A 114 23.05 4.58 -2.76
N GLY A 115 22.38 5.32 -1.87
CA GLY A 115 22.07 6.73 -2.10
C GLY A 115 21.08 6.97 -3.23
N VAL A 116 20.13 6.07 -3.43
CA VAL A 116 19.16 6.12 -4.54
C VAL A 116 18.20 7.31 -4.45
N CYS A 117 17.98 7.81 -3.24
CA CYS A 117 17.24 9.05 -2.96
C CYS A 117 18.14 10.30 -2.97
N VAL A 118 19.44 10.17 -3.27
CA VAL A 118 20.35 11.33 -3.41
C VAL A 118 20.00 12.05 -4.71
N HIS A 119 19.46 13.25 -4.56
CA HIS A 119 19.26 14.18 -5.65
C HIS A 119 20.57 14.41 -6.43
N PRO A 120 20.51 14.59 -7.76
CA PRO A 120 21.38 15.58 -8.36
C PRO A 120 20.93 16.92 -7.79
N LEU A 121 21.57 17.38 -6.71
CA LEU A 121 21.39 18.74 -6.22
C LEU A 121 21.44 19.65 -7.46
N LYS A 122 20.41 20.49 -7.64
CA LYS A 122 20.43 21.57 -8.64
C LYS A 122 21.85 22.12 -8.64
N LYS A 123 22.58 21.98 -9.76
CA LYS A 123 23.85 22.68 -9.93
C LYS A 123 23.56 24.12 -9.54
N GLU A 124 24.12 24.57 -8.43
CA GLU A 124 24.16 25.99 -8.14
C GLU A 124 24.78 26.61 -9.38
N THR A 125 23.97 27.31 -10.17
CA THR A 125 24.49 28.22 -11.17
C THR A 125 25.28 29.23 -10.39
N GLY A 126 26.59 28.99 -10.31
CA GLY A 126 27.55 29.83 -9.64
C GLY A 126 27.31 31.26 -10.09
N ARG A 127 26.92 32.11 -9.14
CA ARG A 127 27.09 33.54 -9.28
C ARG A 127 28.54 33.83 -8.92
N VAL A 128 29.36 33.89 -9.96
CA VAL A 128 30.58 34.70 -9.99
C VAL A 128 30.17 36.16 -9.98
#